data_AF-A0A6N6RN66-F1
#
_entry.id   AF-A0A6N6RN66-F1
#
_cell.length_a   1.000
_cell.length_b   1.000
_cell.length_c   1.000
_cell.angle_alpha   90.00
_cell.angle_beta   90.00
_cell.angle_gamma   90.00
#
_symmetry.space_group_name_H-M   'P 1'
#
loop_
_entity.id
_entity.type
_entity.pdbx_description
1 polymer ?
#
loop_
_entity_poly.entity_id
_entity_poly.type
_entity_poly.pdbx_seq_one_letter_code
_entity_poly.pdbx_strand_id
1 'polypeptide(L)' 'MILPSPADFRKKLKKGNLIPVWKEVLADFDTPVSAFRKIESGDYAFLLESVEGGEK' A
#
# COMPACT_ATOMS: atom_id res chain seq x y z
N MET A 1 5.61 12.10 -4.13
CA MET A 1 6.72 11.61 -5.00
C MET A 1 6.59 10.10 -5.14
N ILE A 2 6.78 9.54 -6.33
CA ILE A 2 6.74 8.08 -6.53
C ILE A 2 8.14 7.52 -6.28
N LEU A 3 8.22 6.40 -5.54
CA LEU A 3 9.43 5.72 -5.14
C LEU A 3 9.38 4.24 -5.56
N PRO A 4 10.52 3.63 -5.90
CA PRO A 4 11.82 4.27 -6.13
C PRO A 4 11.79 5.18 -7.37
N SER A 5 12.78 6.06 -7.49
CA SER A 5 13.00 6.80 -8.75
C SER A 5 13.24 5.82 -9.91
N PRO A 6 12.99 6.19 -11.18
CA PRO A 6 13.28 5.31 -12.31
C PRO A 6 14.73 4.80 -12.37
N ALA A 7 15.68 5.64 -11.95
CA ALA A 7 17.09 5.25 -11.88
C ALA A 7 17.33 4.20 -10.78
N ASP A 8 16.73 4.37 -9.61
CA ASP A 8 16.90 3.42 -8.49
C ASP A 8 16.11 2.12 -8.69
N PHE A 9 14.97 2.18 -9.39
CA PHE A 9 14.26 0.99 -9.86
C PHE A 9 15.18 0.11 -10.71
N ARG A 10 15.85 0.71 -11.72
CA ARG A 10 16.79 -0.01 -12.61
C ARG A 10 17.96 -0.63 -11.83
N LYS A 11 18.47 0.06 -10.80
CA LYS A 11 19.52 -0.51 -9.93
C LYS A 11 19.01 -1.73 -9.14
N LYS A 12 17.75 -1.71 -8.68
CA LYS A 12 17.14 -2.80 -7.92
C LYS A 12 16.85 -4.06 -8.74
N LEU A 13 16.70 -3.96 -10.07
CA LEU A 13 16.53 -5.11 -10.97
C LEU A 13 17.63 -6.17 -10.82
N LYS A 14 18.84 -5.77 -10.40
CA LYS A 14 19.96 -6.69 -10.16
C LYS A 14 19.82 -7.54 -8.90
N LYS A 15 18.89 -7.21 -8.00
CA LYS A 15 18.71 -7.85 -6.69
C LYS A 15 17.52 -8.81 -6.63
N GLY A 16 16.61 -8.76 -7.61
CA GLY A 16 15.40 -9.59 -7.64
C GLY A 16 14.42 -9.14 -8.74
N ASN A 17 13.34 -9.90 -8.90
CA ASN A 17 12.32 -9.69 -9.95
C ASN A 17 11.04 -8.98 -9.47
N LEU A 18 10.86 -8.79 -8.16
CA LEU A 18 9.74 -8.05 -7.57
C LEU A 18 10.25 -6.77 -6.92
N ILE A 19 9.83 -5.62 -7.45
CA ILE A 19 10.23 -4.30 -6.95
C ILE A 19 8.96 -3.46 -6.77
N PRO A 20 8.53 -3.18 -5.53
CA PRO A 20 7.35 -2.36 -5.30
C PRO A 20 7.62 -0.91 -5.69
N VAL A 21 6.67 -0.33 -6.42
CA VAL A 21 6.60 1.10 -6.73
C VAL A 21 5.44 1.68 -5.93
N TRP A 22 5.72 2.67 -5.10
CA TRP A 22 4.80 3.20 -4.11
C TRP A 22 4.94 4.71 -3.96
N LYS A 23 4.00 5.33 -3.26
CA LYS A 23 4.09 6.72 -2.79
C LYS A 23 3.43 6.84 -1.43
N GLU A 24 3.93 7.76 -0.62
CA GLU A 24 3.20 8.24 0.55
C GLU A 24 2.07 9.18 0.11
N VAL A 25 0.95 9.12 0.83
CA VAL A 25 -0.22 9.98 0.67
C VAL A 25 -0.68 10.38 2.06
N LEU A 26 -1.03 11.66 2.25
CA LEU A 26 -1.64 12.12 3.49
C LEU A 26 -3.06 11.57 3.59
N ALA A 27 -3.37 10.93 4.72
CA ALA A 27 -4.63 10.24 4.96
C ALA A 27 -5.14 10.50 6.39
N ASP A 28 -4.79 11.64 6.97
CA ASP A 28 -4.99 11.97 8.39
C ASP A 28 -6.47 11.92 8.82
N PHE A 29 -7.39 12.12 7.87
CA PHE A 29 -8.84 12.07 8.08
C PHE A 29 -9.47 10.72 7.71
N ASP A 30 -8.69 9.77 7.22
CA ASP A 30 -9.18 8.47 6.81
C ASP A 30 -8.89 7.40 7.87
N THR A 31 -9.93 6.67 8.25
CA THR A 31 -9.82 5.35 8.88
C THR A 31 -9.50 4.29 7.82
N PRO A 32 -8.98 3.10 8.19
CA PRO A 32 -8.69 2.03 7.22
C PRO A 32 -9.90 1.68 6.32
N VAL A 33 -11.11 1.63 6.88
CA VAL A 33 -12.35 1.41 6.12
C VAL A 33 -12.61 2.53 5.11
N SER A 34 -12.50 3.79 5.53
CA SER A 34 -12.76 4.93 4.63
C SER A 34 -11.68 5.07 3.55
N ALA A 35 -10.42 4.81 3.87
CA ALA A 35 -9.33 4.76 2.89
C ALA A 35 -9.58 3.64 1.86
N PHE A 36 -9.94 2.44 2.33
CA PHE A 36 -10.26 1.31 1.46
C PHE A 36 -11.39 1.64 0.50
N ARG A 37 -12.50 2.22 1.00
CA ARG A 37 -13.64 2.63 0.15
C ARG A 37 -13.27 3.64 -0.93
N LYS A 38 -12.25 4.47 -0.72
CA LYS A 38 -11.78 5.46 -1.72
C LYS A 38 -10.90 4.86 -2.81
N ILE A 39 -10.17 3.78 -2.51
CA ILE A 39 -9.15 3.22 -3.42
C ILE A 39 -9.53 1.87 -4.02
N GLU A 40 -10.51 1.18 -3.44
CA GLU A 40 -10.96 -0.11 -3.92
C GLU A 40 -11.46 0.00 -5.36
N SER A 41 -11.00 -0.92 -6.21
CA SER A 41 -11.43 -1.02 -7.60
C SER A 41 -11.42 -2.48 -8.03
N GLY A 42 -12.55 -2.93 -8.56
CA GLY A 42 -12.72 -4.27 -9.13
C GLY A 42 -13.02 -5.37 -8.10
N ASP A 43 -13.20 -6.58 -8.64
CA ASP A 43 -13.77 -7.73 -7.91
C ASP A 43 -12.84 -8.35 -6.84
N TYR A 44 -11.57 -7.91 -6.80
CA TYR A 44 -10.52 -8.49 -5.95
C TYR A 44 -9.92 -7.50 -4.95
N ALA A 45 -10.71 -6.54 -4.47
CA ALA A 45 -10.32 -5.64 -3.40
C ALA A 45 -10.59 -6.27 -2.03
N PHE A 46 -9.61 -6.21 -1.12
CA PHE A 46 -9.73 -6.76 0.24
C PHE A 46 -9.27 -5.75 1.29
N LEU A 47 -9.98 -5.72 2.42
CA LEU A 47 -9.60 -5.01 3.63
C LEU A 47 -9.24 -6.05 4.69
N LEU A 48 -8.02 -5.97 5.21
CA LEU A 48 -7.54 -6.83 6.29
C LEU A 48 -7.27 -5.96 7.51
N GLU A 49 -8.10 -6.10 8.55
CA GLU A 49 -7.92 -5.43 9.83
C GLU A 49 -7.57 -6.48 10.90
N SER A 50 -6.57 -6.16 11.72
CA SER A 50 -6.19 -6.98 12.87
C SER A 50 -6.69 -6.30 14.13
N VAL A 51 -7.41 -7.04 14.97
CA VAL A 51 -7.71 -6.64 16.34
C VAL A 51 -6.79 -7.46 17.25
N GLU A 52 -5.61 -6.92 17.56
CA GLU A 52 -4.77 -7.54 18.59
C GLU A 52 -5.47 -7.39 19.95
N GLY A 53 -5.89 -8.52 20.54
CA GLY A 53 -6.54 -8.55 21.86
C GLY A 53 -8.07 -8.45 21.86
N GLY A 54 -8.75 -9.02 20.86
CA GLY A 54 -10.21 -9.14 20.86
C GLY A 54 -10.77 -9.75 22.16
N GLU A 55 -11.63 -8.97 22.82
CA GLU A 55 -12.44 -9.18 24.04
C GLU A 55 -11.91 -10.12 25.14
N LYS A 56 -11.79 -9.57 26.36
CA LYS A 56 -11.96 -10.36 27.60
C LYS A 56 -13.43 -10.72 27.78
#